data_AF-A0A8H8DFS3-F1
#
_entry.id   AF-A0A8H8DFS3-F1
#
_cell.length_a   1.000
_cell.length_b   1.000
_cell.length_c   1.000
_cell.angle_alpha   90.00
_cell.angle_beta   90.00
_cell.angle_gamma   90.00
#
_symmetry.space_group_name_H-M   'P 1'
#
loop_
_entity.id
_entity.type
_entity.pdbx_description
1 polymer ?
#
loop_
_entity_poly.entity_id
_entity_poly.type
_entity_poly.pdbx_seq_one_letter_code
_entity_poly.pdbx_strand_id
1 'polypeptide(L)' 'MHEHRHFRNKLVLDVGAGSGILSFFAAQAGARGWAVEASAVADKMRTIVDNADRGGANPWMKGKVTVVKGELSYC' A
#
# COMPACT_ATOMS: atom_id res chain seq x y z
N MET A 1 -23.98 -11.20 2.93
CA MET A 1 -22.71 -10.73 3.52
C MET A 1 -21.55 -11.64 3.07
N HIS A 2 -21.02 -11.43 1.86
CA HIS A 2 -19.88 -12.19 1.31
C HIS A 2 -18.78 -11.22 0.85
N GLU A 3 -18.26 -10.40 1.76
CA GLU A 3 -17.55 -9.17 1.34
C GLU A 3 -16.02 -9.25 1.52
N HIS A 4 -15.50 -10.36 2.07
CA HIS A 4 -14.07 -10.52 2.34
C HIS A 4 -13.35 -11.56 1.49
N ARG A 5 -14.05 -12.31 0.62
CA ARG A 5 -13.41 -13.43 -0.12
C ARG A 5 -12.45 -12.96 -1.21
N HIS A 6 -12.67 -11.77 -1.78
CA HIS A 6 -11.86 -11.25 -2.88
C HIS A 6 -10.52 -10.68 -2.42
N PHE A 7 -10.39 -10.30 -1.14
CA PHE A 7 -9.21 -9.60 -0.62
C PHE A 7 -8.50 -10.35 0.50
N ARG A 8 -9.21 -11.09 1.35
CA ARG A 8 -8.60 -11.80 2.49
C ARG A 8 -7.57 -12.82 2.02
N ASN A 9 -6.35 -12.72 2.54
CA ASN A 9 -5.20 -13.56 2.18
C ASN A 9 -4.84 -13.51 0.68
N LYS A 10 -5.16 -12.41 -0.01
CA LYS A 10 -4.76 -12.19 -1.41
C LYS A 10 -3.64 -11.15 -1.49
N LEU A 11 -2.87 -11.24 -2.57
CA LEU A 11 -1.95 -10.19 -2.98
C LEU A 11 -2.70 -9.22 -3.89
N VAL A 12 -2.60 -7.92 -3.63
CA VAL A 12 -3.24 -6.86 -4.41
C VAL A 12 -2.16 -5.93 -4.93
N LEU A 13 -2.24 -5.56 -6.21
CA LEU A 13 -1.37 -4.58 -6.83
C LEU A 13 -2.19 -3.32 -7.15
N ASP A 14 -1.77 -2.19 -6.61
CA ASP A 14 -2.38 -0.87 -6.78
C ASP A 14 -1.43 -0.04 -7.67
N VAL A 15 -1.81 0.16 -8.93
CA VAL A 15 -0.97 0.84 -9.94
C VAL A 15 -1.43 2.29 -10.07
N GLY A 16 -0.52 3.24 -9.87
CA GLY A 16 -0.87 4.65 -9.74
C GLY A 16 -1.51 4.93 -8.38
N ALA A 17 -0.93 4.36 -7.33
CA ALA A 17 -1.52 4.38 -5.99
C ALA A 17 -1.69 5.81 -5.42
N GLY A 18 -0.94 6.79 -5.93
CA GLY A 18 -0.94 8.15 -5.42
C GLY A 18 -0.62 8.18 -3.93
N SER A 19 -1.61 8.53 -3.10
CA SER A 19 -1.48 8.53 -1.64
C SER A 19 -1.60 7.15 -0.99
N GLY A 20 -2.02 6.11 -1.73
CA GLY A 20 -2.13 4.73 -1.25
C GLY A 20 -3.44 4.38 -0.56
N ILE A 21 -4.49 5.20 -0.70
CA ILE A 21 -5.75 4.98 0.03
C ILE A 21 -6.41 3.63 -0.29
N LEU A 22 -6.39 3.22 -1.56
CA LEU A 22 -6.95 1.93 -1.98
C LEU A 22 -6.10 0.75 -1.46
N SER A 23 -4.78 0.91 -1.46
CA SER A 23 -3.86 -0.03 -0.80
C SER A 23 -4.16 -0.21 0.70
N PHE A 24 -4.51 0.86 1.42
CA PHE A 24 -4.90 0.77 2.83
C PHE A 24 -6.25 0.08 3.03
N PHE A 25 -7.22 0.30 2.15
CA PHE A 25 -8.50 -0.42 2.20
C PHE A 25 -8.33 -1.92 1.89
N ALA A 26 -7.49 -2.27 0.92
CA ALA A 26 -7.15 -3.66 0.65
C ALA A 26 -6.49 -4.33 1.87
N ALA A 27 -5.56 -3.62 2.54
CA ALA A 27 -4.96 -4.08 3.78
C ALA A 27 -6.00 -4.25 4.91
N GLN A 28 -7.03 -3.40 4.98
CA GLN A 28 -8.13 -3.49 5.95
C GLN A 28 -8.98 -4.73 5.71
N ALA A 29 -9.20 -5.08 4.45
CA ALA A 29 -9.90 -6.29 4.07
C ALA A 29 -9.08 -7.59 4.29
N GLY A 30 -7.84 -7.47 4.79
CA GLY A 30 -6.95 -8.60 5.06
C GLY A 30 -6.11 -9.06 3.86
N ALA A 31 -5.96 -8.20 2.85
CA ALA A 31 -5.02 -8.41 1.76
C ALA A 31 -3.62 -7.94 2.15
N ARG A 32 -2.63 -8.34 1.37
CA ARG A 32 -1.31 -7.71 1.34
C ARG A 32 -1.19 -6.91 0.05
N GLY A 33 -0.99 -5.60 0.18
CA GLY A 33 -1.02 -4.65 -0.93
C GLY A 33 0.36 -4.20 -1.39
N TRP A 34 0.58 -4.11 -2.70
CA TRP A 34 1.75 -3.51 -3.33
C TRP A 34 1.30 -2.24 -4.04
N ALA A 35 1.79 -1.10 -3.58
CA ALA A 35 1.43 0.21 -4.09
C ALA A 35 2.53 0.71 -5.04
N VAL A 36 2.25 0.75 -6.34
CA VAL A 36 3.16 1.24 -7.37
C VAL A 36 2.82 2.68 -7.69
N GLU A 37 3.78 3.58 -7.50
CA GLU A 37 3.61 5.00 -7.81
C GLU A 37 4.91 5.57 -8.38
N ALA A 38 4.80 6.29 -9.51
CA ALA A 38 5.97 6.83 -10.21
C ALA A 38 6.27 8.29 -9.82
N SER A 39 5.31 8.99 -9.22
CA SER A 39 5.50 10.37 -8.77
C SER A 39 6.20 10.47 -7.41
N ALA A 40 6.60 11.69 -7.04
CA ALA A 40 7.13 12.01 -5.73
C ALA A 40 6.13 11.74 -4.57
N VAL A 41 4.85 11.47 -4.87
CA VAL A 41 3.85 11.09 -3.85
C VAL A 41 4.20 9.73 -3.23
N ALA A 42 4.91 8.86 -3.96
CA ALA A 42 5.44 7.60 -3.45
C ALA A 42 6.31 7.79 -2.19
N ASP A 43 7.11 8.85 -2.13
CA ASP A 43 8.03 9.11 -1.01
C ASP A 43 7.26 9.48 0.27
N LYS A 44 6.17 10.24 0.13
CA LYS A 44 5.25 10.57 1.23
C LYS A 44 4.55 9.32 1.74
N MET A 45 4.02 8.50 0.84
CA MET A 45 3.38 7.23 1.19
C MET A 45 4.36 6.28 1.90
N ARG A 46 5.59 6.19 1.42
CA ARG A 46 6.65 5.40 2.06
C ARG A 46 6.95 5.87 3.47
N THR A 47 6.98 7.18 3.70
CA THR A 47 7.16 7.74 5.05
C THR A 47 6.05 7.29 6.01
N ILE A 48 4.80 7.22 5.54
CA ILE A 48 3.66 6.76 6.37
C ILE A 48 3.79 5.26 6.69
N VAL A 49 4.15 4.45 5.69
CA VAL A 49 4.35 3.00 5.87
C VAL A 49 5.54 2.69 6.79
N ASP A 50 6.68 3.37 6.58
CA ASP A 50 7.88 3.20 7.41
C ASP A 50 7.62 3.62 8.87
N ASN A 51 6.85 4.69 9.09
CA ASN A 51 6.43 5.09 10.43
C ASN A 51 5.55 4.04 11.10
N ALA A 52 4.66 3.37 10.37
CA ALA A 52 3.87 2.27 10.91
C ALA A 52 4.75 1.05 11.25
N ASP A 53 5.74 0.72 10.43
CA ASP A 53 6.63 -0.42 10.65
C ASP A 53 7.55 -0.24 11.88
N ARG A 54 7.95 1.00 12.16
CA ARG A 54 8.75 1.40 13.33
C ARG A 54 7.96 1.46 14.65
N GLY A 55 6.68 1.11 14.63
CA GLY A 55 5.82 1.16 15.82
C GLY A 55 5.25 2.55 16.11
N GLY A 56 5.17 3.41 15.09
CA GLY A 56 4.54 4.72 15.18
C GLY A 56 3.01 4.65 15.23
N ALA A 57 2.35 5.68 14.71
CA ALA A 57 0.93 5.98 14.95
C ALA A 57 -0.06 4.84 14.66
N ASN A 58 0.23 3.94 13.70
CA ASN A 58 -0.68 2.86 13.30
C ASN A 58 0.02 1.48 13.26
N PRO A 59 0.16 0.79 14.40
CA PRO A 59 0.82 -0.52 14.48
C PRO A 59 0.14 -1.60 13.61
N TRP A 60 -1.17 -1.46 13.39
CA TRP A 60 -1.98 -2.38 12.60
C TRP A 60 -1.58 -2.46 11.12
N MET A 61 -0.95 -1.41 10.58
CA MET A 61 -0.57 -1.33 9.17
C MET A 61 0.79 -1.99 8.87
N LYS A 62 1.53 -2.34 9.93
CA LYS A 62 2.87 -2.93 9.84
C LYS A 62 2.91 -4.15 8.93
N GLY A 63 3.77 -4.12 7.92
CA GLY A 63 3.99 -5.21 6.97
C GLY A 63 2.81 -5.54 6.03
N LYS A 64 1.75 -4.73 5.99
CA LYS A 64 0.57 -4.99 5.14
C LYS A 64 0.65 -4.36 3.75
N VAL A 65 1.32 -3.22 3.63
CA VAL A 65 1.47 -2.48 2.38
C VAL A 65 2.95 -2.33 2.07
N THR A 66 3.33 -2.56 0.82
CA THR A 66 4.71 -2.36 0.33
C THR A 66 4.68 -1.32 -0.79
N VAL A 67 5.50 -0.28 -0.64
CA VAL A 67 5.59 0.81 -1.63
C VAL A 67 6.67 0.49 -2.64
N VAL A 68 6.31 0.51 -3.92
CA VAL A 68 7.22 0.35 -5.06
C VAL A 68 7.23 1.67 -5.83
N LYS A 69 8.37 2.37 -5.80
CA LYS A 69 8.55 3.59 -6.60
C LYS A 69 8.93 3.17 -8.02
N GLY A 70 8.08 3.50 -8.98
CA GLY A 70 8.39 3.31 -10.40
C GLY A 70 9.22 4.49 -10.93
N GLU A 71 10.11 4.24 -11.88
CA GLU A 71 10.73 5.30 -12.68
C GLU A 71 10.14 5.25 -14.09
N LEU A 72 9.54 6.35 -14.53
CA LEU A 72 9.12 6.54 -15.92
C LEU A 72 10.31 7.09 -16.71
N SER A 73 11.20 6.19 -17.14
CA SER A 73 12.21 6.52 -18.15
C SER A 73 11.54 6.48 -19.53
N TYR A 74 11.26 7.65 -20.11
CA TYR A 74 10.94 7.76 -21.54
C TYR A 74 12.24 7.59 -22.33
N CYS A 75 12.24 6.68 -23.32
CA CYS A 75 13.37 6.44 -24.22
C CYS A 75 13.51 7.55 -25.26
#